data_AF-A0A0U9HKB1-F1
#
_entry.id   AF-A0A0U9HKB1-F1
#
_cell.length_a   1.000
_cell.length_b   1.000
_cell.length_c   1.000
_cell.angle_alpha   90.00
_cell.angle_beta   90.00
_cell.angle_gamma   90.00
#
_symmetry.space_group_name_H-M   'P 1'
#
loop_
_entity.id
_entity.type
_entity.pdbx_description
1 polymer ?
#
loop_
_entity_poly.entity_id
_entity_poly.type
_entity_poly.pdbx_seq_one_letter_code
_entity_poly.pdbx_strand_id
1 'polypeptide(L)'
;MATEVVHRVAEILKLFNSRSCQLVLGAGAMQVSGLKSITAKHLATASQGISLYIALIPDIRRLLSAHIPDARKALLLSEVDRVVNDYRVHRDEIHSKLVAIMRERLQVHLKVLPQLAEHWSKPDDRDAEPSKFATDLAREVGILYKVLLPFLTDAELRSIFTRVVILFHTQLTEAFSKVDASTPPAKRRLYRDVKHLLEGISILPIMPSMVGKPKDLDTFMLHRFGNQPPP
;
A
#
# COMPACT_ATOMS: atom_id res chain seq x y z
N MET A 1 -11.98 36.80 22.05
CA MET A 1 -12.35 35.55 22.74
C MET A 1 -12.76 34.46 21.76
N ALA A 2 -14.01 34.34 21.30
CA ALA A 2 -14.42 33.21 20.44
C ALA A 2 -13.59 33.05 19.14
N THR A 3 -13.32 34.15 18.42
CA THR A 3 -12.47 34.14 17.21
C THR A 3 -11.04 33.67 17.50
N GLU A 4 -10.45 34.13 18.60
CA GLU A 4 -9.10 33.74 19.00
C GLU A 4 -9.02 32.25 19.34
N VAL A 5 -10.02 31.71 20.04
CA VAL A 5 -10.11 30.28 20.34
C VAL A 5 -10.14 29.45 19.05
N VAL A 6 -10.94 29.86 18.05
CA VAL A 6 -10.99 29.14 16.75
C VAL A 6 -9.61 29.11 16.08
N HIS A 7 -8.93 30.27 16.01
CA HIS A 7 -7.60 30.34 15.41
C HIS A 7 -6.60 29.48 16.16
N ARG A 8 -6.57 29.53 17.50
CA ARG A 8 -5.66 28.70 18.32
C ARG A 8 -5.92 27.20 18.13
N VAL A 9 -7.19 26.79 18.07
CA VAL A 9 -7.54 25.38 17.81
C VAL A 9 -7.06 24.98 16.41
N ALA A 10 -7.31 25.80 15.39
CA ALA A 10 -6.82 25.53 14.04
C ALA A 10 -5.29 25.46 13.96
N GLU A 11 -4.58 26.35 14.65
CA GLU A 11 -3.11 26.34 14.75
C GLU A 11 -2.58 25.06 15.39
N ILE A 12 -3.16 24.62 16.50
CA ILE A 12 -2.76 23.38 17.18
C ILE A 12 -2.97 22.17 16.27
N LEU A 13 -4.12 22.10 15.58
CA LEU A 13 -4.40 21.01 14.65
C LEU A 13 -3.43 21.02 13.46
N LYS A 14 -3.12 22.19 12.89
CA LYS A 14 -2.11 22.33 11.81
C LYS A 14 -0.72 21.93 12.27
N LEU A 15 -0.33 22.34 13.48
CA LEU A 15 0.96 22.01 14.07
C LEU A 15 1.11 20.50 14.26
N PHE A 16 0.10 19.83 14.83
CA PHE A 16 0.14 18.37 14.96
C PHE A 16 0.27 17.67 13.59
N ASN A 17 -0.52 18.09 12.59
CA ASN A 17 -0.49 17.49 11.26
C ASN A 17 0.89 17.61 10.61
N SER A 18 1.42 18.84 10.58
CA SER A 18 2.72 19.15 9.97
C SER A 18 3.87 18.45 10.70
N ARG A 19 3.87 18.46 12.03
CA ARG A 19 4.91 17.78 12.81
C ARG A 19 4.88 16.27 12.63
N SER A 20 3.69 15.67 12.64
CA SER A 20 3.53 14.23 12.40
C SER A 20 4.01 13.83 11.00
N CYS A 21 3.68 14.64 9.98
CA CYS A 21 4.13 14.43 8.61
C CYS A 21 5.66 14.46 8.52
N GLN A 22 6.31 15.48 9.09
CA GLN A 22 7.78 15.57 9.13
C GLN A 22 8.44 14.38 9.83
N LEU A 23 7.89 13.95 10.97
CA LEU A 23 8.46 12.85 11.74
C LEU A 23 8.34 11.50 11.01
N VAL A 24 7.21 11.28 10.33
CA VAL A 24 6.87 9.99 9.72
C VAL A 24 7.26 9.92 8.24
N LEU A 25 6.72 10.82 7.42
CA LEU A 25 6.99 10.87 5.98
C LEU A 25 8.32 11.54 5.66
N GLY A 26 8.68 12.60 6.41
CA GLY A 26 9.98 13.27 6.32
C GLY A 26 11.12 12.55 7.04
N ALA A 27 10.88 11.36 7.60
CA ALA A 27 11.83 10.57 8.39
C ALA A 27 12.49 11.31 9.58
N GLY A 28 11.90 12.42 10.04
CA GLY A 28 12.44 13.21 11.15
C GLY A 28 12.57 12.43 12.46
N ALA A 29 11.72 11.42 12.68
CA ALA A 29 11.81 10.57 13.87
C ALA A 29 13.10 9.74 13.93
N MET A 30 13.77 9.49 12.79
CA MET A 30 15.09 8.84 12.78
C MET A 30 16.17 9.74 13.42
N GLN A 31 16.04 11.06 13.25
CA GLN A 31 17.00 12.03 13.78
C GLN A 31 16.73 12.37 15.25
N VAL A 32 15.45 12.51 15.63
CA VAL A 32 15.09 13.03 16.96
C VAL A 32 14.69 11.95 17.96
N SER A 33 14.42 10.72 17.51
CA SER A 33 13.97 9.61 18.37
C SER A 33 14.84 8.37 18.29
N GLY A 34 16.00 8.45 17.62
CA GLY A 34 16.97 7.34 17.54
C GLY A 34 16.48 6.12 16.76
N LEU A 35 15.40 6.24 15.98
CA LEU A 35 14.90 5.14 15.14
C LEU A 35 15.88 4.86 14.00
N LYS A 36 16.23 3.59 13.81
CA LYS A 36 17.04 3.16 12.65
C LYS A 36 16.29 3.26 11.33
N SER A 37 14.96 3.15 11.36
CA SER A 37 14.10 3.28 10.17
C SER A 37 12.64 3.55 10.55
N ILE A 38 11.88 4.13 9.61
CA ILE A 38 10.43 4.21 9.69
C ILE A 38 9.84 2.94 9.06
N THR A 39 9.22 2.09 9.88
CA THR A 39 8.68 0.80 9.45
C THR A 39 7.23 0.92 9.01
N ALA A 40 6.69 -0.11 8.33
CA ALA A 40 5.27 -0.21 8.01
C ALA A 40 4.38 -0.13 9.27
N LYS A 41 4.86 -0.67 10.41
CA LYS A 41 4.17 -0.54 11.70
C LYS A 41 4.09 0.91 12.15
N HIS A 42 5.18 1.68 12.06
CA HIS A 42 5.18 3.10 12.40
C HIS A 42 4.21 3.89 11.51
N LEU A 43 4.20 3.62 10.20
CA LEU A 43 3.26 4.22 9.26
C LEU A 43 1.80 3.91 9.63
N ALA A 44 1.49 2.65 9.96
CA ALA A 44 0.15 2.24 10.34
C ALA A 44 -0.32 2.91 11.64
N THR A 45 0.53 2.96 12.65
CA THR A 45 0.24 3.66 13.92
C THR A 45 0.03 5.16 13.72
N ALA A 46 0.87 5.81 12.91
CA ALA A 46 0.69 7.22 12.56
C ALA A 46 -0.63 7.48 11.82
N SER A 47 -0.97 6.60 10.87
CA SER A 47 -2.26 6.66 10.15
C SER A 47 -3.45 6.61 11.09
N GLN A 48 -3.42 5.76 12.12
CA GLN A 48 -4.47 5.70 13.15
C GLN A 48 -4.54 6.97 13.99
N GLY A 49 -3.40 7.54 14.39
CA GLY A 49 -3.36 8.83 15.06
C GLY A 49 -4.02 9.94 14.23
N ILE A 50 -3.71 10.00 12.93
CA ILE A 50 -4.31 10.96 12.00
C ILE A 50 -5.82 10.70 11.84
N SER A 51 -6.24 9.44 11.71
CA SER A 51 -7.65 9.05 11.62
C SER A 51 -8.45 9.44 12.87
N LEU A 52 -7.86 9.36 14.06
CA LEU A 52 -8.48 9.87 15.29
C LEU A 52 -8.78 11.37 15.19
N TYR A 53 -7.81 12.18 14.76
CA TYR A 53 -8.03 13.62 14.59
C TYR A 53 -9.06 13.91 13.49
N ILE A 54 -9.05 13.18 12.37
CA ILE A 54 -10.09 13.30 11.34
C ILE A 54 -11.50 13.07 11.93
N ALA A 55 -11.63 12.10 12.83
CA ALA A 55 -12.90 11.79 13.50
C ALA A 55 -13.29 12.83 14.57
N LEU A 56 -12.32 13.45 15.26
CA LEU A 56 -12.56 14.46 16.30
C LEU A 56 -12.87 15.85 15.76
N ILE A 57 -12.29 16.24 14.61
CA ILE A 57 -12.44 17.60 14.07
C ILE A 57 -13.92 18.01 13.85
N PRO A 58 -14.83 17.16 13.37
CA PRO A 58 -16.26 17.50 13.27
C PRO A 58 -16.91 17.90 14.59
N ASP A 59 -16.57 17.23 15.69
CA ASP A 59 -17.07 17.58 17.02
C ASP A 59 -16.47 18.86 17.55
N ILE A 60 -15.15 19.04 17.36
CA ILE A 60 -14.46 20.30 17.68
C ILE A 60 -15.12 21.46 16.92
N ARG A 61 -15.36 21.28 15.62
CA ARG A 61 -16.05 22.25 14.76
C ARG A 61 -17.45 22.58 15.31
N ARG A 62 -18.24 21.57 15.68
CA ARG A 62 -19.59 21.75 16.22
C ARG A 62 -19.58 22.56 17.52
N LEU A 63 -18.66 22.25 18.43
CA LEU A 63 -18.50 22.98 19.70
C LEU A 63 -18.08 24.44 19.48
N LEU A 64 -17.13 24.68 18.57
CA LEU A 64 -16.72 26.04 18.20
C LEU A 64 -17.89 26.82 17.58
N SER A 65 -18.66 26.19 16.68
CA SER A 65 -19.80 26.80 16.01
C SER A 65 -20.85 27.36 16.98
N ALA A 66 -21.07 26.69 18.11
CA ALA A 66 -22.02 27.14 19.13
C ALA A 66 -21.64 28.48 19.79
N HIS A 67 -20.38 28.89 19.70
CA HIS A 67 -19.84 30.08 20.36
C HIS A 67 -19.46 31.21 19.39
N ILE A 68 -19.71 31.03 18.08
CA ILE A 68 -19.38 32.01 17.04
C ILE A 68 -20.66 32.67 16.51
N PRO A 69 -20.73 34.02 16.46
CA PRO A 69 -21.84 34.72 15.83
C PRO A 69 -21.97 34.36 14.34
N ASP A 70 -23.19 34.25 13.83
CA ASP A 70 -23.46 33.79 12.47
C ASP A 70 -22.72 34.59 11.39
N ALA A 71 -22.60 35.90 11.57
CA ALA A 71 -21.89 36.80 10.65
C ALA A 71 -20.42 36.42 10.41
N ARG A 72 -19.76 35.71 11.35
CA ARG A 72 -18.35 35.29 11.23
C ARG A 72 -18.18 33.77 11.14
N LYS A 73 -19.27 33.02 11.31
CA LYS A 73 -19.26 31.57 11.42
C LYS A 73 -18.67 30.91 10.17
N ALA A 74 -19.14 31.27 8.98
CA ALA A 74 -18.65 30.69 7.73
C ALA A 74 -17.14 30.89 7.54
N LEU A 75 -16.65 32.12 7.73
CA LEU A 75 -15.23 32.45 7.56
C LEU A 75 -14.34 31.65 8.53
N LEU A 76 -14.65 31.70 9.83
CA LEU A 76 -13.82 31.09 10.87
C LEU A 76 -13.85 29.57 10.83
N LEU A 77 -15.02 29.00 10.57
CA LEU A 77 -15.19 27.56 10.48
C LEU A 77 -14.56 26.97 9.20
N SER A 78 -14.41 27.75 8.13
CA SER A 78 -13.72 27.30 6.92
C SER A 78 -12.25 26.94 7.17
N GLU A 79 -11.59 27.57 8.15
CA GLU A 79 -10.22 27.22 8.53
C GLU A 79 -10.15 25.80 9.10
N VAL A 80 -11.11 25.43 9.95
CA VAL A 80 -11.20 24.09 10.54
C VAL A 80 -11.54 23.05 9.47
N ASP A 81 -12.37 23.39 8.48
CA ASP A 81 -12.70 22.52 7.34
C ASP A 81 -11.48 22.25 6.45
N ARG A 82 -10.63 23.25 6.22
CA ARG A 82 -9.37 23.07 5.48
C ARG A 82 -8.45 22.11 6.22
N VAL A 83 -8.35 22.24 7.53
CA VAL A 83 -7.51 21.36 8.35
C VAL A 83 -7.92 19.89 8.22
N VAL A 84 -9.22 19.56 8.28
CA VAL A 84 -9.61 18.14 8.11
C VAL A 84 -9.24 17.59 6.73
N ASN A 85 -9.23 18.43 5.68
CA ASN A 85 -8.75 18.03 4.37
C ASN A 85 -7.23 17.75 4.38
N ASP A 86 -6.44 18.60 5.04
CA ASP A 86 -4.99 18.41 5.17
C ASP A 86 -4.64 17.09 5.88
N TYR A 87 -5.43 16.69 6.89
CA TYR A 87 -5.27 15.39 7.55
C TYR A 87 -5.62 14.23 6.61
N ARG A 88 -6.66 14.37 5.78
CA ARG A 88 -7.04 13.33 4.79
C ARG A 88 -5.94 13.13 3.75
N VAL A 89 -5.36 14.23 3.25
CA VAL A 89 -4.21 14.21 2.34
C VAL A 89 -3.04 13.49 3.00
N HIS A 90 -2.66 13.90 4.21
CA HIS A 90 -1.56 13.26 4.94
C HIS A 90 -1.80 11.76 5.17
N ARG A 91 -3.02 11.34 5.50
CA ARG A 91 -3.36 9.91 5.62
C ARG A 91 -3.17 9.16 4.31
N ASP A 92 -3.61 9.73 3.18
CA ASP A 92 -3.44 9.12 1.87
C ASP A 92 -1.97 9.05 1.44
N GLU A 93 -1.15 10.04 1.81
CA GLU A 93 0.30 10.00 1.60
C GLU A 93 0.96 8.85 2.38
N ILE A 94 0.53 8.59 3.62
CA ILE A 94 0.99 7.42 4.39
C ILE A 94 0.60 6.12 3.70
N HIS A 95 -0.65 6.01 3.25
CA HIS A 95 -1.13 4.83 2.51
C HIS A 95 -0.35 4.65 1.20
N SER A 96 -0.05 5.74 0.51
CA SER A 96 0.80 5.76 -0.68
C SER A 96 2.22 5.31 -0.39
N LYS A 97 2.81 5.68 0.75
CA LYS A 97 4.14 5.22 1.17
C LYS A 97 4.16 3.72 1.45
N LEU A 98 3.10 3.15 2.03
CA LEU A 98 2.96 1.69 2.21
C LEU A 98 2.96 0.95 0.87
N VAL A 99 2.25 1.47 -0.14
CA VAL A 99 2.27 0.91 -1.49
C VAL A 99 3.67 1.05 -2.13
N ALA A 100 4.34 2.19 -1.93
CA ALA A 100 5.69 2.42 -2.44
C ALA A 100 6.72 1.44 -1.85
N ILE A 101 6.62 1.08 -0.56
CA ILE A 101 7.47 0.06 0.06
C ILE A 101 7.33 -1.28 -0.68
N MET A 102 6.11 -1.68 -1.05
CA MET A 102 5.90 -2.90 -1.82
C MET A 102 6.39 -2.79 -3.27
N ARG A 103 6.30 -1.60 -3.87
CA ARG A 103 6.92 -1.34 -5.18
C ARG A 103 8.43 -1.53 -5.12
N GLU A 104 9.10 -0.95 -4.14
CA GLU A 104 10.55 -1.07 -3.96
C GLU A 104 10.96 -2.54 -3.78
N ARG A 105 10.24 -3.30 -2.93
CA ARG A 105 10.46 -4.75 -2.74
C ARG A 105 10.29 -5.54 -4.03
N LEU A 106 9.18 -5.31 -4.74
CA LEU A 106 8.92 -5.94 -6.03
C LEU A 106 10.05 -5.65 -7.03
N GLN A 107 10.49 -4.40 -7.12
CA GLN A 107 11.58 -4.00 -8.02
C GLN A 107 12.92 -4.67 -7.68
N VAL A 108 13.24 -4.87 -6.39
CA VAL A 108 14.43 -5.63 -5.99
C VAL A 108 14.38 -7.07 -6.51
N HIS A 109 13.24 -7.74 -6.33
CA HIS A 109 13.02 -9.10 -6.83
C HIS A 109 13.02 -9.15 -8.36
N LEU A 110 12.40 -8.19 -9.05
CA LEU A 110 12.36 -8.16 -10.51
C LEU A 110 13.74 -8.02 -11.17
N LYS A 111 14.72 -7.39 -10.49
CA LYS A 111 16.10 -7.28 -10.99
C LYS A 111 16.81 -8.63 -11.11
N VAL A 112 16.46 -9.62 -10.29
CA VAL A 112 17.09 -10.95 -10.32
C VAL A 112 16.41 -11.91 -11.30
N LEU A 113 15.19 -11.58 -11.75
CA LEU A 113 14.39 -12.45 -12.61
C LEU A 113 15.07 -12.81 -13.95
N PRO A 114 15.73 -11.90 -14.69
CA PRO A 114 16.37 -12.27 -15.96
C PRO A 114 17.47 -13.33 -15.80
N GLN A 115 18.35 -13.16 -14.81
CA GLN A 115 19.43 -14.11 -14.52
C GLN A 115 18.88 -15.47 -14.06
N LEU A 116 17.79 -15.46 -13.29
CA LEU A 116 17.09 -16.68 -12.90
C LEU A 116 16.50 -17.40 -14.13
N ALA A 117 15.90 -16.65 -15.06
CA ALA A 117 15.27 -17.19 -16.26
C ALA A 117 16.26 -17.83 -17.25
N GLU A 118 17.50 -17.33 -17.35
CA GLU A 118 18.56 -17.96 -18.17
C GLU A 118 18.80 -19.43 -17.80
N HIS A 119 18.55 -19.79 -16.54
CA HIS A 119 18.75 -21.15 -16.02
C HIS A 119 17.52 -22.05 -16.18
N TRP A 120 16.36 -21.50 -16.56
CA TRP A 120 15.11 -22.25 -16.63
C TRP A 120 15.04 -23.25 -17.78
N SER A 121 15.90 -23.10 -18.79
CA SER A 121 16.00 -24.07 -19.89
C SER A 121 16.81 -25.31 -19.53
N LYS A 122 17.48 -25.34 -18.37
CA LYS A 122 18.28 -26.49 -17.92
C LYS A 122 17.41 -27.44 -17.07
N PRO A 123 17.57 -28.77 -17.22
CA PRO A 123 16.99 -29.72 -16.28
C PRO A 123 17.48 -29.44 -14.85
N ASP A 124 16.57 -29.45 -13.87
CA ASP A 124 16.89 -29.30 -12.43
C ASP A 124 16.01 -30.28 -11.67
N ASP A 125 16.55 -30.99 -10.69
CA ASP A 125 15.78 -31.92 -9.86
C ASP A 125 14.73 -31.19 -8.99
N ARG A 126 14.85 -29.87 -8.83
CA ARG A 126 13.89 -29.00 -8.14
C ARG A 126 12.80 -28.44 -9.05
N ASP A 127 12.58 -29.02 -10.23
CA ASP A 127 11.57 -28.57 -11.19
C ASP A 127 10.13 -28.69 -10.68
N ALA A 128 9.87 -29.10 -9.43
CA ALA A 128 8.53 -29.17 -8.82
C ALA A 128 8.16 -27.96 -7.95
N GLU A 129 9.14 -27.17 -7.49
CA GLU A 129 8.92 -26.07 -6.53
C GLU A 129 8.90 -24.70 -7.22
N PRO A 130 8.15 -23.71 -6.70
CA PRO A 130 8.27 -22.32 -7.15
C PRO A 130 9.66 -21.77 -6.82
N SER A 131 10.15 -20.83 -7.62
CA SER A 131 11.45 -20.23 -7.39
C SER A 131 11.49 -19.44 -6.07
N LYS A 132 12.72 -19.24 -5.56
CA LYS A 132 12.94 -18.39 -4.40
C LYS A 132 12.39 -16.96 -4.62
N PHE A 133 12.52 -16.43 -5.83
CA PHE A 133 11.92 -15.15 -6.23
C PHE A 133 10.40 -15.13 -5.98
N ALA A 134 9.67 -16.15 -6.45
CA ALA A 134 8.22 -16.22 -6.30
C ALA A 134 7.81 -16.40 -4.83
N THR A 135 8.47 -17.32 -4.11
CA THR A 135 8.15 -17.62 -2.71
C THR A 135 8.46 -16.46 -1.76
N ASP A 136 9.60 -15.78 -1.93
CA ASP A 136 9.99 -14.65 -1.09
C ASP A 136 9.05 -13.46 -1.31
N LEU A 137 8.74 -13.14 -2.56
CA LEU A 137 7.85 -12.03 -2.89
C LEU A 137 6.42 -12.25 -2.36
N ALA A 138 5.86 -13.46 -2.52
CA ALA A 138 4.55 -13.81 -1.95
C ALA A 138 4.56 -13.73 -0.41
N ARG A 139 5.63 -14.22 0.24
CA ARG A 139 5.80 -14.14 1.70
C ARG A 139 5.86 -12.70 2.19
N GLU A 140 6.63 -11.85 1.53
CA GLU A 140 6.81 -10.44 1.92
C GLU A 140 5.51 -9.64 1.85
N VAL A 141 4.70 -9.87 0.81
CA VAL A 141 3.35 -9.30 0.69
C VAL A 141 2.47 -9.73 1.88
N GLY A 142 2.49 -11.03 2.21
CA GLY A 142 1.75 -11.58 3.35
C GLY A 142 2.21 -11.02 4.70
N ILE A 143 3.52 -10.78 4.87
CA ILE A 143 4.07 -10.13 6.07
C ILE A 143 3.54 -8.70 6.19
N LEU A 144 3.54 -7.92 5.11
CA LEU A 144 2.99 -6.56 5.15
C LEU A 144 1.52 -6.58 5.59
N TYR A 145 0.70 -7.47 5.01
CA TYR A 145 -0.69 -7.60 5.41
C TYR A 145 -0.85 -7.90 6.90
N LYS A 146 -0.13 -8.89 7.41
CA LYS A 146 -0.15 -9.24 8.84
C LYS A 146 0.28 -8.09 9.75
N VAL A 147 1.26 -7.29 9.32
CA VAL A 147 1.74 -6.13 10.08
C VAL A 147 0.69 -5.01 10.13
N LEU A 148 -0.05 -4.79 9.05
CA LEU A 148 -1.05 -3.71 8.97
C LEU A 148 -2.41 -4.09 9.58
N LEU A 149 -2.78 -5.38 9.53
CA LEU A 149 -4.06 -5.91 9.99
C LEU A 149 -4.49 -5.44 11.40
N PRO A 150 -3.62 -5.44 12.44
CA PRO A 150 -4.06 -5.03 13.78
C PRO A 150 -4.20 -3.51 13.95
N PHE A 151 -3.81 -2.71 12.96
CA PHE A 151 -3.85 -1.25 13.05
C PHE A 151 -4.91 -0.61 12.16
N LEU A 152 -5.14 -1.13 10.95
CA LEU A 152 -5.96 -0.46 9.96
C LEU A 152 -7.36 -1.08 9.88
N THR A 153 -8.35 -0.26 9.52
CA THR A 153 -9.71 -0.73 9.27
C THR A 153 -9.78 -1.60 8.00
N ASP A 154 -10.81 -2.43 7.87
CA ASP A 154 -11.03 -3.26 6.66
C ASP A 154 -11.09 -2.41 5.39
N ALA A 155 -11.74 -1.23 5.44
CA ALA A 155 -11.80 -0.32 4.31
C ALA A 155 -10.42 0.25 3.91
N GLU A 156 -9.60 0.63 4.88
CA GLU A 156 -8.24 1.11 4.64
C GLU A 156 -7.34 0.00 4.08
N LEU A 157 -7.42 -1.20 4.66
CA LEU A 157 -6.70 -2.38 4.16
C LEU A 157 -7.09 -2.68 2.72
N ARG A 158 -8.38 -2.73 2.39
CA ARG A 158 -8.85 -2.96 1.01
C ARG A 158 -8.34 -1.91 0.05
N SER A 159 -8.36 -0.63 0.43
CA SER A 159 -7.86 0.46 -0.41
C SER A 159 -6.36 0.29 -0.71
N ILE A 160 -5.54 0.07 0.32
CA ILE A 160 -4.09 -0.11 0.18
C ILE A 160 -3.78 -1.35 -0.64
N PHE A 161 -4.36 -2.50 -0.29
CA PHE A 161 -4.05 -3.76 -0.95
C PHE A 161 -4.62 -3.86 -2.36
N THR A 162 -5.70 -3.15 -2.68
CA THR A 162 -6.13 -3.01 -4.09
C THR A 162 -5.05 -2.34 -4.92
N ARG A 163 -4.43 -1.26 -4.42
CA ARG A 163 -3.33 -0.57 -5.11
C ARG A 163 -2.09 -1.46 -5.23
N VAL A 164 -1.76 -2.25 -4.19
CA VAL A 164 -0.66 -3.23 -4.22
C VAL A 164 -0.92 -4.34 -5.24
N VAL A 165 -2.13 -4.90 -5.25
CA VAL A 165 -2.51 -5.97 -6.19
C VAL A 165 -2.43 -5.46 -7.63
N ILE A 166 -3.01 -4.30 -7.95
CA ILE A 166 -2.90 -3.69 -9.29
C ILE A 166 -1.43 -3.51 -9.69
N LEU A 167 -0.62 -2.94 -8.80
CA LEU A 167 0.82 -2.78 -9.01
C LEU A 167 1.51 -4.10 -9.36
N PHE A 168 1.22 -5.16 -8.61
CA PHE A 168 1.81 -6.48 -8.81
C PHE A 168 1.39 -7.08 -10.15
N HIS A 169 0.09 -7.06 -10.48
CA HIS A 169 -0.39 -7.57 -11.76
C HIS A 169 0.30 -6.86 -12.93
N THR A 170 0.35 -5.54 -12.93
CA THR A 170 0.93 -4.78 -14.04
C THR A 170 2.45 -5.03 -14.16
N GLN A 171 3.21 -4.92 -13.08
CA GLN A 171 4.67 -5.03 -13.16
C GLN A 171 5.17 -6.46 -13.35
N LEU A 172 4.51 -7.46 -12.75
CA LEU A 172 4.84 -8.86 -13.00
C LEU A 172 4.53 -9.25 -14.45
N THR A 173 3.39 -8.81 -14.98
CA THR A 173 3.03 -9.07 -16.38
C THR A 173 4.06 -8.49 -17.34
N GLU A 174 4.47 -7.23 -17.11
CA GLU A 174 5.49 -6.57 -17.92
C GLU A 174 6.83 -7.34 -17.87
N ALA A 175 7.25 -7.77 -16.68
CA ALA A 175 8.51 -8.48 -16.50
C ALA A 175 8.48 -9.89 -17.12
N PHE A 176 7.43 -10.67 -16.84
CA PHE A 176 7.30 -12.04 -17.36
C PHE A 176 7.06 -12.07 -18.87
N SER A 177 6.49 -11.02 -19.47
CA SER A 177 6.36 -10.91 -20.92
C SER A 177 7.72 -10.85 -21.63
N LYS A 178 8.76 -10.37 -20.94
CA LYS A 178 10.14 -10.28 -21.45
C LYS A 178 10.95 -11.57 -21.22
N VAL A 179 10.41 -12.52 -20.46
CA VAL A 179 11.08 -13.81 -20.20
C VAL A 179 10.89 -14.73 -21.41
N ASP A 180 12.01 -15.20 -21.95
CA ASP A 180 11.99 -16.28 -22.93
C ASP A 180 11.67 -17.61 -22.25
N ALA A 181 10.53 -18.19 -22.62
CA ALA A 181 10.10 -19.50 -22.15
C ALA A 181 9.81 -20.40 -23.37
N SER A 182 10.77 -20.50 -24.28
CA SER A 182 10.64 -21.31 -25.49
C SER A 182 10.71 -22.82 -25.21
N THR A 183 11.43 -23.24 -24.18
CA THR A 183 11.61 -24.66 -23.82
C THR A 183 10.51 -25.16 -22.87
N PRO A 184 10.11 -26.45 -22.92
CA PRO A 184 9.11 -27.00 -21.99
C PRO A 184 9.44 -26.81 -20.50
N PRO A 185 10.69 -27.05 -20.03
CA PRO A 185 11.05 -26.77 -18.64
C PRO A 185 10.87 -25.30 -18.27
N ALA A 186 11.25 -24.37 -19.14
CA ALA A 186 11.08 -22.95 -18.89
C ALA A 186 9.61 -22.53 -18.83
N LYS A 187 8.74 -23.13 -19.67
CA LYS A 187 7.29 -22.91 -19.60
C LYS A 187 6.70 -23.38 -18.27
N ARG A 188 7.07 -24.56 -17.79
CA ARG A 188 6.59 -25.09 -16.50
C ARG A 188 7.02 -24.24 -15.32
N ARG A 189 8.28 -23.78 -15.29
CA ARG A 189 8.79 -22.89 -14.23
C ARG A 189 8.09 -21.54 -14.23
N LEU A 190 7.97 -20.91 -15.40
CA LEU A 190 7.26 -19.64 -15.55
C LEU A 190 5.80 -19.77 -15.06
N TYR A 191 5.08 -20.81 -15.52
CA TYR A 191 3.71 -21.07 -15.09
C TYR A 191 3.62 -21.22 -13.56
N ARG A 192 4.52 -21.98 -12.95
CA ARG A 192 4.51 -22.22 -11.51
C ARG A 192 4.77 -20.97 -10.70
N ASP A 193 5.78 -20.19 -11.08
CA ASP A 193 6.11 -18.95 -10.39
C ASP A 193 4.96 -17.96 -10.45
N VAL A 194 4.37 -17.77 -11.64
CA VAL A 194 3.23 -16.87 -11.82
C VAL A 194 2.02 -17.37 -11.04
N LYS A 195 1.73 -18.68 -11.07
CA LYS A 195 0.64 -19.28 -10.30
C LYS A 195 0.82 -19.06 -8.80
N HIS A 196 2.02 -19.31 -8.27
CA HIS A 196 2.32 -19.11 -6.85
C HIS A 196 2.17 -17.65 -6.43
N LEU A 197 2.61 -16.71 -7.28
CA LEU A 197 2.44 -15.28 -7.03
C LEU A 197 0.97 -14.85 -7.06
N LEU A 198 0.18 -15.36 -8.02
CA LEU A 198 -1.26 -15.13 -8.09
C LEU A 198 -1.98 -15.63 -6.83
N GLU A 199 -1.67 -16.84 -6.37
CA GLU A 199 -2.19 -17.39 -5.11
C GLU A 199 -1.82 -16.47 -3.93
N GLY A 200 -0.57 -16.03 -3.85
CA GLY A 200 -0.08 -15.15 -2.80
C GLY A 200 -0.75 -13.77 -2.74
N ILE A 201 -1.12 -13.20 -3.89
CA ILE A 201 -1.82 -11.90 -3.92
C ILE A 201 -3.35 -12.04 -3.87
N SER A 202 -3.90 -13.21 -4.20
CA SER A 202 -5.36 -13.46 -4.20
C SER A 202 -5.98 -13.44 -2.80
N ILE A 203 -5.19 -13.79 -1.78
CA ILE A 203 -5.62 -13.80 -0.37
C ILE A 203 -5.72 -12.39 0.24
N LEU A 204 -5.23 -11.36 -0.46
CA LEU A 204 -5.23 -10.00 0.06
C LEU A 204 -6.63 -9.36 -0.03
N PRO A 205 -7.01 -8.54 0.96
CA PRO A 205 -8.29 -7.86 0.90
C PRO A 205 -8.26 -6.83 -0.23
N ILE A 206 -9.18 -6.96 -1.18
CA ILE A 206 -9.38 -5.97 -2.25
C ILE A 206 -10.77 -5.35 -2.17
N MET A 207 -10.95 -4.24 -2.88
CA MET A 207 -12.26 -3.59 -3.02
C MET A 207 -13.26 -4.57 -3.66
N PRO A 208 -14.51 -4.64 -3.16
CA PRO A 208 -15.53 -5.55 -3.71
C PRO A 208 -15.73 -5.38 -5.22
N SER A 209 -15.61 -4.15 -5.73
CA SER A 209 -15.72 -3.82 -7.15
C SER A 209 -14.63 -4.43 -8.04
N MET A 210 -13.56 -4.98 -7.45
CA MET A 210 -12.43 -5.62 -8.13
C MET A 210 -12.41 -7.15 -7.95
N VAL A 211 -13.30 -7.71 -7.14
CA VAL A 211 -13.37 -9.16 -6.89
C VAL A 211 -13.87 -9.88 -8.15
N GLY A 212 -13.23 -10.99 -8.49
CA GLY A 212 -13.60 -11.83 -9.64
C GLY A 212 -13.29 -11.23 -11.02
N LYS A 213 -12.73 -10.02 -11.08
CA LYS A 213 -12.30 -9.41 -12.35
C LYS A 213 -10.89 -9.90 -12.70
N PRO A 214 -10.67 -10.48 -13.89
CA PRO A 214 -9.34 -10.82 -14.35
C PRO A 214 -8.52 -9.53 -14.47
N LYS A 215 -7.28 -9.59 -14.00
CA LYS A 215 -6.31 -8.50 -14.11
C LYS A 215 -5.20 -8.93 -15.07
N ASP A 216 -4.21 -8.06 -15.27
CA ASP A 216 -3.17 -8.23 -16.28
C ASP A 216 -2.48 -9.61 -16.17
N LEU A 217 -2.07 -10.01 -14.96
CA LEU A 217 -1.36 -11.28 -14.77
C LEU A 217 -2.25 -12.52 -14.94
N ASP A 218 -3.55 -12.44 -14.61
CA ASP A 218 -4.51 -13.52 -14.87
C ASP A 218 -4.67 -13.72 -16.39
N THR A 219 -4.81 -12.60 -17.11
CA THR A 219 -4.94 -12.57 -18.57
C THR A 219 -3.66 -13.09 -19.24
N PHE A 220 -2.49 -12.68 -18.73
CA PHE A 220 -1.20 -13.17 -19.18
C PHE A 220 -1.09 -14.70 -19.05
N MET A 221 -1.48 -15.25 -17.91
CA MET A 221 -1.47 -16.70 -17.68
C MET A 221 -2.38 -17.42 -18.66
N LEU A 222 -3.61 -16.94 -18.83
CA LEU A 222 -4.59 -17.53 -19.73
C LEU A 222 -4.11 -17.49 -21.19
N HIS A 223 -3.57 -16.35 -21.64
CA HIS A 223 -3.08 -16.20 -23.01
C HIS A 223 -1.84 -17.06 -23.29
N ARG A 224 -0.92 -17.18 -22.32
CA ARG A 224 0.36 -17.86 -22.53
C ARG A 224 0.29 -19.37 -22.32
N PHE A 225 -0.60 -19.86 -21.46
CA PHE A 225 -0.68 -21.29 -21.09
C PHE A 225 -2.06 -21.91 -21.30
N GLY A 226 -3.12 -21.13 -21.56
CA GLY A 226 -4.48 -21.62 -21.62
C GLY A 226 -5.04 -22.00 -20.25
N ASN A 227 -6.03 -22.89 -20.23
CA ASN A 227 -6.70 -23.33 -19.00
C ASN A 227 -6.00 -24.50 -18.29
N GLN A 228 -4.96 -25.08 -18.89
CA GLN A 228 -4.27 -26.25 -18.35
C GLN A 228 -2.79 -25.95 -18.12
N PRO A 229 -2.17 -26.55 -17.08
CA PRO A 229 -0.74 -26.42 -16.88
C PRO A 229 0.03 -26.94 -18.10
N PRO A 230 1.18 -26.33 -18.45
CA PRO A 230 2.00 -26.82 -19.55
C PRO A 230 2.51 -28.24 -19.28
N PRO A 231 2.61 -29.08 -20.33
CA PRO A 231 3.06 -30.48 -20.23
C PRO A 231 4.53 -30.61 -19.80
#